data_AF-A0A844B486-F1
#
_entry.id   AF-A0A844B486-F1
#
_cell.length_a   1.000
_cell.length_b   1.000
_cell.length_c   1.000
_cell.angle_alpha   90.00
_cell.angle_beta   90.00
_cell.angle_gamma   90.00
#
_symmetry.space_group_name_H-M   'P 1'
#
loop_
_entity.id
_entity.type
_entity.pdbx_description
1 polymer ?
#
loop_
_entity_poly.entity_id
_entity_poly.type
_entity_poly.pdbx_seq_one_letter_code
_entity_poly.pdbx_strand_id
1 'polypeptide(L)'
;MLHFLFRLFGALRRGRGAVAACALAMALNIGTAARAGEAPFDPEAALAELAPLAIAAGEADLSDTARLKAGILCVAWARDMIAQHWRVLDALDGPGTWSRARQQLWMQAGWVEEFEAQQVRPVIDAASQTDLLALWWPDGVRTEAGSAAAMRMHRFCTGLPGLLGTITPDAPPGF
;
A
#
# COMPACT_ATOMS: atom_id res chain seq x y z
N MET A 1 18.75 -55.86 -0.03
CA MET A 1 18.25 -56.88 -0.98
C MET A 1 17.47 -57.92 -0.17
N LEU A 2 16.20 -58.15 -0.54
CA LEU A 2 15.32 -59.26 -0.13
C LEU A 2 14.85 -59.26 1.35
N HIS A 3 13.59 -59.54 1.73
CA HIS A 3 12.36 -59.90 1.04
C HIS A 3 11.19 -59.99 2.06
N PHE A 4 9.96 -59.74 1.56
CA PHE A 4 8.68 -60.41 1.88
C PHE A 4 8.04 -60.21 3.28
N LEU A 5 6.90 -59.53 3.38
CA LEU A 5 5.51 -59.89 3.01
C LEU A 5 4.76 -60.71 4.10
N PHE A 6 3.75 -60.03 4.69
CA PHE A 6 2.40 -60.51 5.05
C PHE A 6 2.17 -61.68 6.03
N ARG A 7 1.40 -61.41 7.09
CA ARG A 7 0.08 -62.02 7.39
C ARG A 7 -0.59 -61.29 8.58
N LEU A 8 -1.70 -60.57 8.42
CA LEU A 8 -3.12 -60.97 8.26
C LEU A 8 -3.81 -61.51 9.54
N PHE A 9 -4.84 -60.76 9.97
CA PHE A 9 -6.05 -61.12 10.73
C PHE A 9 -6.02 -61.37 12.25
N GLY A 10 -6.57 -60.39 12.97
CA GLY A 10 -7.35 -60.56 14.20
C GLY A 10 -8.55 -59.61 14.16
N ALA A 11 -9.73 -60.14 13.83
CA ALA A 11 -10.95 -59.41 13.54
C ALA A 11 -11.74 -58.99 14.79
N LEU A 12 -12.25 -57.74 14.75
CA LEU A 12 -13.62 -57.30 15.09
C LEU A 12 -14.36 -57.91 16.31
N ARG A 13 -14.61 -57.07 17.33
CA ARG A 13 -15.95 -56.82 17.92
C ARG A 13 -15.86 -55.61 18.88
N ARG A 14 -16.43 -54.44 18.57
CA ARG A 14 -17.86 -54.02 18.49
C ARG A 14 -18.28 -53.31 19.81
N GLY A 15 -18.56 -52.01 19.70
CA GLY A 15 -19.25 -51.22 20.73
C GLY A 15 -19.01 -49.71 20.56
N ARG A 16 -19.65 -49.07 19.59
CA ARG A 16 -20.73 -48.07 19.84
C ARG A 16 -20.31 -46.94 20.78
N GLY A 17 -19.97 -45.80 20.17
CA GLY A 17 -19.77 -44.52 20.88
C GLY A 17 -19.37 -43.38 19.95
N ALA A 18 -19.81 -43.40 18.69
CA ALA A 18 -19.70 -42.25 17.80
C ALA A 18 -20.75 -41.22 18.21
N VAL A 19 -20.43 -40.32 19.14
CA VAL A 19 -20.93 -38.92 19.29
C VAL A 19 -20.15 -38.29 20.47
N ALA A 20 -18.87 -37.93 20.32
CA ALA A 20 -18.15 -37.11 21.33
C ALA A 20 -16.83 -36.49 20.84
N ALA A 21 -16.63 -36.31 19.52
CA ALA A 21 -15.40 -35.70 18.99
C ALA A 21 -15.64 -34.49 18.07
N CYS A 22 -16.89 -34.05 17.89
CA CYS A 22 -17.25 -32.91 17.04
C CYS A 22 -17.50 -31.60 17.80
N ALA A 23 -17.32 -31.55 19.12
CA ALA A 23 -17.68 -30.37 19.92
C ALA A 23 -16.49 -29.52 20.42
N LEU A 24 -15.25 -29.85 20.05
CA LEU A 24 -14.06 -29.10 20.47
C LEU A 24 -13.18 -28.60 19.32
N ALA A 25 -13.76 -28.41 18.14
CA ALA A 25 -13.11 -27.76 16.98
C ALA A 25 -13.80 -26.45 16.57
N MET A 26 -14.75 -25.96 17.37
CA MET A 26 -15.58 -24.78 17.08
C MET A 26 -15.20 -23.55 17.94
N ALA A 27 -13.95 -23.48 18.38
CA ALA A 27 -13.39 -22.31 19.09
C ALA A 27 -12.09 -21.79 18.43
N LEU A 28 -11.76 -22.28 17.23
CA LEU A 28 -10.72 -21.77 16.35
C LEU A 28 -11.36 -21.36 15.02
N ASN A 29 -12.39 -20.51 15.08
CA ASN A 29 -12.63 -19.55 14.00
C ASN A 29 -11.67 -18.40 14.29
N ILE A 30 -10.39 -18.53 13.93
CA ILE A 30 -9.88 -17.93 12.69
C ILE A 30 -10.66 -16.65 12.45
N GLY A 31 -10.22 -15.58 13.11
CA GLY A 31 -10.38 -14.26 12.53
C GLY A 31 -9.75 -14.36 11.15
N THR A 32 -10.59 -14.54 10.13
CA THR A 32 -10.20 -14.27 8.77
C THR A 32 -9.82 -12.81 8.78
N ALA A 33 -8.51 -12.53 8.79
CA ALA A 33 -8.02 -11.24 8.38
C ALA A 33 -8.69 -11.00 7.04
N ALA A 34 -9.61 -10.03 7.00
CA ALA A 34 -10.16 -9.54 5.76
C ALA A 34 -8.95 -9.25 4.88
N ARG A 35 -8.79 -9.99 3.79
CA ARG A 35 -7.84 -9.59 2.76
C ARG A 35 -8.31 -8.22 2.32
N ALA A 36 -7.50 -7.20 2.60
CA ALA A 36 -7.63 -5.86 2.02
C ALA A 36 -8.03 -6.03 0.55
N GLY A 37 -9.11 -5.35 0.16
CA GLY A 37 -9.87 -5.64 -1.06
C GLY A 37 -9.01 -5.83 -2.31
N GLU A 38 -9.36 -6.85 -3.10
CA GLU A 38 -8.83 -7.07 -4.46
C GLU A 38 -9.24 -5.96 -5.44
N ALA A 39 -10.19 -5.10 -5.07
CA ALA A 39 -10.63 -3.99 -5.89
C ALA A 39 -9.57 -2.87 -5.91
N PRO A 40 -9.18 -2.36 -7.09
CA PRO A 40 -8.30 -1.21 -7.17
C PRO A 40 -8.94 0.01 -6.48
N PHE A 41 -8.11 0.79 -5.80
CA PHE A 41 -8.51 2.02 -5.13
C PHE A 41 -9.15 2.99 -6.14
N ASP A 42 -10.38 3.40 -5.89
CA ASP A 42 -11.03 4.48 -6.63
C ASP A 42 -10.68 5.82 -5.98
N PRO A 43 -9.87 6.67 -6.62
CA PRO A 43 -9.43 7.92 -6.02
C PRO A 43 -10.54 8.96 -5.93
N GLU A 44 -11.67 8.78 -6.63
CA GLU A 44 -12.66 9.85 -6.80
C GLU A 44 -13.17 10.43 -5.47
N ALA A 45 -13.55 9.57 -4.52
CA ALA A 45 -14.04 10.01 -3.22
C ALA A 45 -12.96 10.73 -2.39
N ALA A 46 -11.74 10.19 -2.38
CA ALA A 46 -10.61 10.78 -1.65
C ALA A 46 -10.19 12.12 -2.25
N LEU A 47 -10.17 12.22 -3.58
CA LEU A 47 -9.84 13.44 -4.29
C LEU A 47 -10.94 14.50 -4.14
N ALA A 48 -12.22 14.11 -4.13
CA ALA A 48 -13.31 15.04 -3.88
C ALA A 48 -13.26 15.62 -2.46
N GLU A 49 -12.95 14.78 -1.46
CA GLU A 49 -12.75 15.23 -0.07
C GLU A 49 -11.60 16.23 0.04
N LEU A 50 -10.49 15.96 -0.64
CA LEU A 50 -9.25 16.74 -0.54
C LEU A 50 -9.12 17.83 -1.61
N ALA A 51 -10.08 17.96 -2.53
CA ALA A 51 -10.09 18.94 -3.61
C ALA A 51 -9.84 20.39 -3.15
N PRO A 52 -10.34 20.85 -1.98
CA PRO A 52 -10.05 22.19 -1.48
C PRO A 52 -8.55 22.50 -1.32
N LEU A 53 -7.71 21.48 -1.10
CA LEU A 53 -6.25 21.66 -0.99
C LEU A 53 -5.57 21.96 -2.34
N ALA A 54 -6.18 21.55 -3.45
CA ALA A 54 -5.60 21.69 -4.80
C ALA A 54 -5.86 23.07 -5.43
N ILE A 55 -6.67 23.92 -4.79
CA ILE A 55 -6.98 25.28 -5.25
C ILE A 55 -6.03 26.23 -4.51
N ALA A 56 -4.89 26.53 -5.11
CA ALA A 56 -3.96 27.52 -4.57
C ALA A 56 -4.58 28.93 -4.62
N ALA A 57 -4.31 29.71 -3.56
CA ALA A 57 -4.57 31.15 -3.39
C ALA A 57 -5.98 31.57 -2.96
N GLY A 58 -6.22 31.42 -1.66
CA GLY A 58 -7.16 32.23 -0.90
C GLY A 58 -7.50 31.50 0.38
N GLU A 59 -7.03 32.02 1.53
CA GLU A 59 -7.39 31.77 2.94
C GLU A 59 -8.35 30.61 3.28
N ALA A 60 -8.24 29.48 2.59
CA ALA A 60 -8.96 28.29 2.93
C ALA A 60 -8.26 27.82 4.20
N ASP A 61 -8.96 27.99 5.31
CA ASP A 61 -8.64 27.39 6.60
C ASP A 61 -8.72 25.87 6.44
N LEU A 62 -7.72 25.33 5.76
CA LEU A 62 -7.57 23.92 5.45
C LEU A 62 -6.98 23.30 6.69
N SER A 63 -7.76 22.44 7.35
CA SER A 63 -7.32 21.79 8.58
C SER A 63 -5.99 21.06 8.36
N ASP A 64 -5.11 21.13 9.35
CA ASP A 64 -3.83 20.39 9.36
C ASP A 64 -4.07 18.89 9.11
N THR A 65 -5.20 18.37 9.57
CA THR A 65 -5.67 17.01 9.28
C THR A 65 -5.85 16.74 7.79
N ALA A 66 -6.45 17.66 7.03
CA ALA A 66 -6.62 17.49 5.59
C ALA A 66 -5.27 17.48 4.86
N ARG A 67 -4.35 18.37 5.24
CA ARG A 67 -2.98 18.40 4.69
C ARG A 67 -2.23 17.10 5.00
N LEU A 68 -2.32 16.64 6.24
CA LEU A 68 -1.73 15.36 6.65
C LEU A 68 -2.33 14.19 5.87
N LYS A 69 -3.66 14.15 5.72
CA LYS A 69 -4.36 13.12 4.95
C LYS A 69 -3.90 13.10 3.49
N ALA A 70 -3.82 14.26 2.84
CA ALA A 70 -3.30 14.35 1.47
C ALA A 70 -1.83 13.89 1.38
N GLY A 71 -1.00 14.24 2.35
CA GLY A 71 0.39 13.81 2.36
C GLY A 71 0.56 12.31 2.49
N ILE A 72 -0.17 11.68 3.43
CA ILE A 72 -0.16 10.22 3.60
C ILE A 72 -0.67 9.52 2.33
N LEU A 73 -1.76 10.05 1.71
CA LEU A 73 -2.31 9.51 0.46
C LEU A 73 -1.25 9.51 -0.66
N CYS A 74 -0.58 10.65 -0.85
CA CYS A 74 0.39 10.82 -1.94
C CYS A 74 1.65 9.98 -1.74
N VAL A 75 2.18 9.87 -0.52
CA VAL A 75 3.31 8.95 -0.24
C VAL A 75 2.91 7.50 -0.52
N ALA A 76 1.76 7.05 -0.02
CA ALA A 76 1.31 5.68 -0.19
C ALA A 76 1.10 5.33 -1.67
N TRP A 77 0.41 6.21 -2.41
CA TRP A 77 0.19 6.03 -3.84
C TRP A 77 1.51 6.02 -4.63
N ALA A 78 2.42 6.96 -4.36
CA ALA A 78 3.69 7.04 -5.08
C ALA A 78 4.58 5.82 -4.83
N ARG A 79 4.61 5.29 -3.60
CA ARG A 79 5.30 4.03 -3.28
C ARG A 79 4.71 2.84 -4.03
N ASP A 80 3.39 2.73 -4.14
CA ASP A 80 2.75 1.68 -4.94
C ASP A 80 3.09 1.83 -6.44
N MET A 81 3.09 3.05 -6.98
CA MET A 81 3.54 3.32 -8.36
C MET A 81 4.98 2.88 -8.59
N ILE A 82 5.90 3.24 -7.69
CA ILE A 82 7.31 2.83 -7.78
C ILE A 82 7.42 1.30 -7.75
N ALA A 83 6.71 0.64 -6.83
CA ALA A 83 6.73 -0.82 -6.73
C ALA A 83 6.17 -1.51 -7.99
N GLN A 84 5.13 -0.95 -8.62
CA GLN A 84 4.59 -1.45 -9.89
C GLN A 84 5.61 -1.35 -11.02
N HIS A 85 6.23 -0.17 -11.20
CA HIS A 85 7.25 0.03 -12.24
C HIS A 85 8.49 -0.84 -11.99
N TRP A 86 8.89 -1.01 -10.73
CA TRP A 86 10.01 -1.87 -10.37
C TRP A 86 9.77 -3.32 -10.78
N ARG A 87 8.56 -3.86 -10.54
CA ARG A 87 8.19 -5.22 -10.99
C ARG A 87 8.20 -5.38 -12.50
N VAL A 88 7.77 -4.34 -13.24
CA VAL A 88 7.86 -4.34 -14.71
C VAL A 88 9.32 -4.38 -15.16
N LEU A 89 10.21 -3.59 -14.54
CA LEU A 89 11.64 -3.60 -14.85
C LEU A 89 12.32 -4.91 -14.44
N ASP A 90 11.92 -5.55 -13.34
CA ASP A 90 12.38 -6.89 -12.98
C ASP A 90 12.00 -7.92 -14.05
N ALA A 91 10.80 -7.81 -14.64
CA ALA A 91 10.35 -8.72 -15.69
C ALA A 91 11.05 -8.47 -17.05
N LEU A 92 11.36 -7.21 -17.38
CA LEU A 92 11.96 -6.83 -18.67
C LEU A 92 13.48 -6.97 -18.68
N ASP A 93 14.15 -6.46 -17.65
CA ASP A 93 15.61 -6.39 -17.58
C ASP A 93 16.22 -7.55 -16.78
N GLY A 94 15.40 -8.28 -16.03
CA GLY A 94 15.83 -9.27 -15.04
C GLY A 94 16.10 -8.64 -13.66
N PRO A 95 15.89 -9.40 -12.56
CA PRO A 95 16.07 -8.89 -11.20
C PRO A 95 17.54 -8.55 -10.91
N GLY A 96 17.77 -7.51 -10.11
CA GLY A 96 19.12 -7.10 -9.69
C GLY A 96 19.94 -6.38 -10.76
N THR A 97 19.34 -6.05 -11.91
CA THR A 97 19.98 -5.18 -12.91
C THR A 97 19.94 -3.72 -12.50
N TRP A 98 20.79 -2.87 -13.11
CA TRP A 98 20.85 -1.44 -12.84
C TRP A 98 20.76 -0.60 -14.11
N SER A 99 19.64 -0.74 -14.82
CA SER A 99 19.38 -0.01 -16.07
C SER A 99 19.14 1.50 -15.83
N ARG A 100 19.22 2.31 -16.89
CA ARG A 100 18.90 3.74 -16.83
C ARG A 100 17.47 3.98 -16.30
N ALA A 101 16.53 3.12 -16.67
CA ALA A 101 15.16 3.20 -16.16
C ALA A 101 15.08 2.99 -14.65
N ARG A 102 15.84 2.04 -14.09
CA ARG A 102 15.93 1.83 -12.63
C ARG A 102 16.60 3.00 -11.91
N GLN A 103 17.63 3.60 -12.50
CA GLN A 103 18.25 4.82 -11.95
C GLN A 103 17.23 5.96 -11.87
N GLN A 104 16.43 6.13 -12.91
CA GLN A 104 15.41 7.18 -12.95
C GLN A 104 14.29 6.93 -11.93
N LEU A 105 13.85 5.66 -11.79
CA LEU A 105 12.88 5.25 -10.79
C LEU A 105 13.41 5.38 -9.36
N TRP A 106 14.71 5.12 -9.15
CA TRP A 106 15.39 5.33 -7.87
C TRP A 106 15.39 6.82 -7.47
N MET A 107 15.66 7.73 -8.41
CA MET A 107 15.57 9.16 -8.14
C MET A 107 14.15 9.59 -7.75
N GLN A 108 13.12 9.02 -8.40
CA GLN A 108 11.72 9.27 -8.04
C GLN A 108 11.38 8.76 -6.63
N ALA A 109 11.95 7.62 -6.21
CA ALA A 109 11.81 7.14 -4.84
C ALA A 109 12.41 8.12 -3.82
N GLY A 110 13.60 8.66 -4.12
CA GLY A 110 14.21 9.72 -3.30
C GLY A 110 13.34 10.97 -3.17
N TRP A 111 12.64 11.39 -4.23
CA TRP A 111 11.69 12.52 -4.14
C TRP A 111 10.50 12.23 -3.23
N VAL A 112 10.02 10.99 -3.20
CA VAL A 112 8.93 10.59 -2.29
C VAL A 112 9.42 10.59 -0.83
N GLU A 113 10.64 10.13 -0.58
CA GLU A 113 11.25 10.15 0.74
C GLU A 113 11.48 11.58 1.24
N GLU A 114 12.03 12.45 0.39
CA GLU A 114 12.24 13.86 0.73
C GLU A 114 10.90 14.56 1.02
N PHE A 115 9.89 14.31 0.20
CA PHE A 115 8.55 14.82 0.45
C PHE A 115 8.01 14.35 1.80
N GLU A 116 8.07 13.04 2.08
CA GLU A 116 7.61 12.49 3.35
C GLU A 116 8.34 13.16 4.52
N ALA A 117 9.67 13.30 4.42
CA ALA A 117 10.53 13.95 5.40
C ALA A 117 10.14 15.40 5.70
N GLN A 118 9.78 16.17 4.67
CA GLN A 118 9.45 17.59 4.83
C GLN A 118 8.01 17.83 5.26
N GLN A 119 7.06 17.00 4.84
CA GLN A 119 5.65 17.33 4.91
C GLN A 119 4.84 16.40 5.83
N VAL A 120 5.32 15.18 6.07
CA VAL A 120 4.62 14.19 6.92
C VAL A 120 5.37 13.95 8.22
N ARG A 121 6.69 13.72 8.16
CA ARG A 121 7.53 13.41 9.34
C ARG A 121 7.55 14.48 10.43
N PRO A 122 7.41 15.79 10.14
CA PRO A 122 7.36 16.80 11.21
C PRO A 122 6.11 16.72 12.07
N VAL A 123 5.03 16.11 11.54
CA VAL A 123 3.71 16.07 12.20
C VAL A 123 3.48 14.74 12.89
N ILE A 124 3.92 13.63 12.29
CA ILE A 124 3.69 12.28 12.81
C ILE A 124 4.89 11.34 12.59
N ASP A 125 5.03 10.34 13.46
CA ASP A 125 5.99 9.25 13.29
C ASP A 125 5.51 8.19 12.27
N ALA A 126 6.36 7.17 12.02
CA ALA A 126 6.15 6.21 10.94
C ALA A 126 5.09 5.17 11.28
N ALA A 127 4.98 4.83 12.58
CA ALA A 127 3.95 3.93 13.06
C ALA A 127 2.58 4.61 12.93
N SER A 128 2.47 5.86 13.39
CA SER A 128 1.27 6.69 13.28
C SER A 128 0.83 6.89 11.84
N GLN A 129 1.76 7.07 10.89
CA GLN A 129 1.40 7.15 9.47
C GLN A 129 0.82 5.84 8.96
N THR A 130 1.38 4.71 9.36
CA THR A 130 0.88 3.39 8.97
C THR A 130 -0.53 3.15 9.54
N ASP A 131 -0.74 3.51 10.81
CA ASP A 131 -2.03 3.38 11.48
C ASP A 131 -3.09 4.29 10.86
N LEU A 132 -2.76 5.54 10.56
CA LEU A 132 -3.66 6.49 9.91
C LEU A 132 -3.98 6.08 8.47
N LEU A 133 -3.01 5.53 7.72
CA LEU A 133 -3.24 4.99 6.39
C LEU A 133 -4.27 3.86 6.44
N ALA A 134 -4.10 2.90 7.36
CA ALA A 134 -5.02 1.79 7.55
C ALA A 134 -6.40 2.23 8.05
N LEU A 135 -6.47 3.30 8.85
CA LEU A 135 -7.72 3.87 9.33
C LEU A 135 -8.51 4.58 8.21
N TRP A 136 -7.83 5.35 7.36
CA TRP A 136 -8.49 6.15 6.32
C TRP A 136 -8.75 5.39 5.03
N TRP A 137 -7.87 4.44 4.67
CA TRP A 137 -7.99 3.61 3.48
C TRP A 137 -7.67 2.15 3.84
N PRO A 138 -8.60 1.44 4.50
CA PRO A 138 -8.36 0.08 5.01
C PRO A 138 -8.06 -0.95 3.91
N ASP A 139 -8.56 -0.73 2.69
CA ASP A 139 -8.26 -1.56 1.52
C ASP A 139 -6.93 -1.19 0.83
N GLY A 140 -6.27 -0.14 1.31
CA GLY A 140 -5.03 0.39 0.74
C GLY A 140 -5.25 1.38 -0.42
N VAL A 141 -4.15 1.97 -0.87
CA VAL A 141 -4.12 2.99 -1.92
C VAL A 141 -3.33 2.43 -3.11
N ARG A 142 -4.04 1.80 -4.05
CA ARG A 142 -3.43 1.12 -5.20
C ARG A 142 -4.25 1.33 -6.47
N THR A 143 -3.68 2.00 -7.46
CA THR A 143 -4.27 2.20 -8.79
C THR A 143 -3.42 1.48 -9.82
N GLU A 144 -3.97 0.93 -10.90
CA GLU A 144 -3.15 0.36 -11.97
C GLU A 144 -2.30 1.45 -12.65
N ALA A 145 -1.00 1.21 -12.84
CA ALA A 145 -0.10 2.13 -13.53
C ALA A 145 -0.61 2.43 -14.97
N GLY A 146 -0.62 3.69 -15.36
CA GLY A 146 -1.16 4.13 -16.66
C GLY A 146 -2.70 4.21 -16.73
N SER A 147 -3.43 3.77 -15.69
CA SER A 147 -4.88 3.94 -15.64
C SER A 147 -5.30 5.40 -15.49
N ALA A 148 -6.56 5.69 -15.84
CA ALA A 148 -7.15 7.01 -15.63
C ALA A 148 -7.14 7.42 -14.14
N ALA A 149 -7.31 6.45 -13.22
CA ALA A 149 -7.23 6.67 -11.78
C ALA A 149 -5.81 7.11 -11.37
N ALA A 150 -4.77 6.42 -11.87
CA ALA A 150 -3.38 6.80 -11.61
C ALA A 150 -3.06 8.20 -12.14
N MET A 151 -3.57 8.57 -13.31
CA MET A 151 -3.38 9.93 -13.84
C MET A 151 -4.09 11.02 -13.01
N ARG A 152 -5.28 10.72 -12.45
CA ARG A 152 -5.97 11.65 -11.53
C ARG A 152 -5.16 11.84 -10.24
N MET A 153 -4.71 10.73 -9.64
CA MET A 153 -3.84 10.76 -8.47
C MET A 153 -2.55 11.52 -8.71
N HIS A 154 -1.89 11.29 -9.85
CA HIS A 154 -0.69 12.00 -10.22
C HIS A 154 -0.91 13.51 -10.26
N ARG A 155 -1.93 13.96 -11.00
CA ARG A 155 -2.25 15.40 -11.11
C ARG A 155 -2.57 16.03 -9.76
N PHE A 156 -3.29 15.32 -8.89
CA PHE A 156 -3.56 15.79 -7.55
C PHE A 156 -2.26 15.94 -6.74
N CYS A 157 -1.45 14.88 -6.65
CA CYS A 157 -0.24 14.89 -5.85
C CYS A 157 0.84 15.85 -6.34
N THR A 158 0.92 16.12 -7.65
CA THR A 158 1.82 17.15 -8.21
C THR A 158 1.24 18.56 -8.15
N GLY A 159 -0.08 18.68 -7.95
CA GLY A 159 -0.79 19.96 -7.87
C GLY A 159 -0.87 20.54 -6.47
N LEU A 160 -0.49 19.76 -5.44
CA LEU A 160 -0.43 20.24 -4.06
C LEU A 160 0.70 21.27 -3.91
N PRO A 161 0.43 22.44 -3.28
CA PRO A 161 1.47 23.44 -3.03
C PRO A 161 2.62 22.87 -2.17
N GLY A 162 3.86 23.00 -2.63
CA GLY A 162 5.07 22.59 -1.90
C GLY A 162 5.46 21.11 -2.06
N LEU A 163 5.14 20.49 -3.21
CA LEU A 163 5.10 19.03 -3.29
C LEU A 163 5.28 18.43 -4.71
N LEU A 164 6.19 17.44 -4.79
CA LEU A 164 6.64 16.60 -5.93
C LEU A 164 7.12 17.32 -7.21
N GLY A 165 6.75 18.59 -7.43
CA GLY A 165 7.27 19.45 -8.50
C GLY A 165 7.54 20.89 -8.06
N THR A 166 7.18 21.25 -6.82
CA THR A 166 7.46 22.57 -6.23
C THR A 166 8.40 22.39 -5.04
N ILE A 167 9.69 22.21 -5.35
CA ILE A 167 10.73 22.72 -4.46
C ILE A 167 10.34 24.17 -4.13
N THR A 168 10.17 24.44 -2.85
CA THR A 168 9.80 25.72 -2.27
C THR A 168 10.53 26.89 -2.98
N PRO A 169 9.87 28.03 -3.27
CA PRO A 169 10.53 29.22 -3.83
C PRO A 169 11.67 29.79 -2.97
N ASP A 170 11.87 29.27 -1.75
CA ASP A 170 12.96 29.62 -0.83
C ASP A 170 14.06 28.55 -0.74
N ALA A 171 14.08 27.54 -1.61
CA ALA A 171 15.27 26.70 -1.76
C ALA A 171 16.38 27.53 -2.45
N PRO A 172 17.60 27.62 -1.87
CA PRO A 172 18.68 28.37 -2.51
C PRO A 172 18.96 27.79 -3.90
N PRO A 173 19.24 28.64 -4.91
CA PRO A 173 19.41 28.18 -6.28
C PRO A 173 20.69 27.35 -6.39
N GLY A 174 20.53 26.08 -6.76
CA GLY A 174 21.61 25.24 -7.27
C GLY A 174 21.79 23.91 -6.56
N PHE A 175 21.13 22.87 -7.08
CA PHE A 175 21.72 21.54 -7.31
C PHE A 175 21.15 20.99 -8.61
#